data_AF-A0A971S8V8-F1
#
_entry.id   AF-A0A971S8V8-F1
#
_cell.length_a   1.000
_cell.length_b   1.000
_cell.length_c   1.000
_cell.angle_alpha   90.00
_cell.angle_beta   90.00
_cell.angle_gamma   90.00
#
_symmetry.space_group_name_H-M   'P 1'
#
loop_
_entity.id
_entity.type
_entity.pdbx_description
1 polymer ?
#
loop_
_entity_poly.entity_id
_entity_poly.type
_entity_poly.pdbx_seq_one_letter_code
_entity_poly.pdbx_strand_id
1 'polypeptide(L)'
;MAIKNYKATTPGRRNMSVLSFEEITKTKPEKSLTVSLKNKAGRNFQGRITVRHHGGGAKRKYRIIDFKRNKDDIPGRVASIEYDPNRTSNIALI
;
A
#
# COMPACT_ATOMS: atom_id res chain seq x y z
N MET A 1 -8.05 12.26 3.75
CA MET A 1 -8.93 11.55 2.78
C MET A 1 -10.35 11.51 3.29
N ALA A 2 -11.29 11.95 2.46
CA ALA A 2 -12.71 11.84 2.76
C ALA A 2 -13.17 10.37 2.61
N ILE A 3 -14.21 9.97 3.34
CA ILE A 3 -14.84 8.65 3.16
C ILE A 3 -15.93 8.79 2.10
N LYS A 4 -15.84 7.98 1.04
CA LYS A 4 -16.84 7.87 -0.01
C LYS A 4 -17.76 6.70 0.27
N ASN A 5 -19.03 7.00 0.53
CA ASN A 5 -20.10 6.02 0.66
C ASN A 5 -20.77 5.76 -0.70
N TYR A 6 -21.01 4.50 -1.03
CA TYR A 6 -21.72 4.15 -2.26
C TYR A 6 -23.24 4.15 -2.06
N LYS A 7 -23.99 4.45 -3.13
CA LYS A 7 -25.44 4.22 -3.15
C LYS A 7 -25.71 2.71 -3.08
N ALA A 8 -26.78 2.31 -2.38
CA ALA A 8 -27.16 0.92 -2.16
C ALA A 8 -27.78 0.26 -3.41
N THR A 9 -27.04 0.20 -4.51
CA THR A 9 -27.50 -0.40 -5.78
C THR A 9 -27.46 -1.93 -5.77
N THR A 10 -26.65 -2.53 -4.90
CA THR A 10 -26.60 -3.99 -4.68
C THR A 10 -26.42 -4.30 -3.19
N PRO A 11 -26.81 -5.51 -2.70
CA PRO A 11 -26.64 -5.87 -1.29
C PRO A 11 -25.19 -5.76 -0.81
N GLY A 12 -24.22 -6.15 -1.64
CA GLY A 12 -22.79 -6.06 -1.31
C GLY A 12 -22.24 -4.63 -1.22
N ARG A 13 -22.88 -3.66 -1.90
CA ARG A 13 -22.46 -2.25 -1.85
C ARG A 13 -23.14 -1.44 -0.73
N ARG A 14 -24.23 -1.94 -0.13
CA ARG A 14 -25.07 -1.19 0.82
C ARG A 14 -24.29 -0.58 1.99
N ASN A 15 -23.37 -1.35 2.58
CA ASN A 15 -22.55 -0.91 3.71
C ASN A 15 -21.08 -0.67 3.29
N MET A 16 -20.79 -0.65 2.00
CA MET A 16 -19.42 -0.49 1.50
C MET A 16 -19.05 0.99 1.44
N SER A 17 -17.96 1.33 2.10
CA SER A 17 -17.29 2.63 2.01
C SER A 17 -15.86 2.46 1.51
N VAL A 18 -15.34 3.46 0.82
CA VAL A 18 -13.93 3.52 0.40
C VAL A 18 -13.33 4.88 0.74
N LEU A 19 -12.01 4.96 0.80
CA LEU A 19 -11.32 6.24 0.92
C LEU A 19 -11.35 7.00 -0.42
N SER A 20 -11.49 8.32 -0.37
CA SER A 20 -11.24 9.20 -1.51
C SER A 20 -9.72 9.36 -1.70
N PHE A 21 -9.28 9.30 -2.95
CA PHE A 21 -7.86 9.33 -3.30
C PHE A 21 -7.39 10.71 -3.80
N GLU A 22 -8.02 11.78 -3.32
CA GLU A 22 -7.78 13.16 -3.79
C GLU A 22 -6.37 13.65 -3.48
N GLU A 23 -5.77 13.18 -2.39
CA GLU A 23 -4.40 13.52 -1.98
C GLU A 23 -3.32 12.79 -2.81
N ILE A 24 -3.70 11.82 -3.65
CA ILE A 24 -2.76 11.04 -4.45
C ILE A 24 -2.45 11.79 -5.73
N THR A 25 -1.20 12.25 -5.85
CA THR A 25 -0.76 13.02 -7.01
C THR A 25 -0.19 12.16 -8.12
N LYS A 26 0.24 10.93 -7.82
CA LYS A 26 0.81 9.99 -8.80
C LYS A 26 0.33 8.56 -8.54
N THR A 27 -0.11 7.88 -9.59
CA THR A 27 -0.68 6.52 -9.50
C THR A 27 0.33 5.41 -9.83
N LYS A 28 1.37 5.73 -10.62
CA LYS A 28 2.43 4.78 -10.99
C LYS A 28 3.64 4.98 -10.07
N PRO A 29 4.11 3.93 -9.38
CA PRO A 29 5.26 4.06 -8.48
C PRO A 29 6.57 4.21 -9.24
N GLU A 30 7.57 4.75 -8.55
CA GLU A 30 8.92 4.90 -9.10
C GLU A 30 9.59 3.54 -9.32
N LYS A 31 10.05 3.25 -10.55
CA LYS A 31 10.42 1.89 -10.96
C LYS A 31 11.62 1.37 -10.17
N SER A 32 12.62 2.23 -9.94
CA SER A 32 13.85 1.91 -9.20
C SER A 32 13.61 1.58 -7.73
N LEU A 33 12.54 2.10 -7.13
CA LEU A 33 12.20 1.93 -5.71
C LEU A 33 11.15 0.84 -5.49
N THR A 34 10.90 -0.03 -6.48
CA THR A 34 9.98 -1.16 -6.35
C THR A 34 10.69 -2.51 -6.46
N VAL A 35 10.32 -3.43 -5.57
CA VAL A 35 10.80 -4.81 -5.58
C VAL A 35 9.65 -5.81 -5.52
N SER A 36 9.89 -7.03 -5.98
CA SER A 36 8.90 -8.11 -5.90
C SER A 36 8.73 -8.56 -4.45
N LEU A 37 7.48 -8.68 -4.00
CA LEU A 37 7.16 -9.20 -2.68
C LEU A 37 6.66 -10.65 -2.82
N LYS A 38 7.38 -11.61 -2.23
CA LYS A 38 6.95 -13.02 -2.19
C LYS A 38 5.88 -13.19 -1.12
N ASN A 39 4.69 -13.65 -1.53
CA ASN A 39 3.63 -13.98 -0.59
C ASN A 39 3.89 -15.37 0.04
N LYS A 40 3.90 -15.45 1.37
CA LYS A 40 4.09 -16.69 2.13
C LYS A 40 2.78 -17.43 2.43
N ALA A 41 1.62 -16.79 2.24
CA ALA A 41 0.30 -17.34 2.56
C ALA A 41 0.21 -17.97 3.97
N GLY A 42 0.82 -17.33 4.98
CA GLY A 42 0.83 -17.80 6.36
C GLY A 42 1.75 -19.01 6.66
N ARG A 43 2.54 -19.46 5.67
CA ARG A 43 3.43 -20.62 5.83
C ARG A 43 4.87 -20.24 6.23
N ASN A 44 5.48 -21.09 7.06
CA ASN A 44 6.90 -20.98 7.43
C ASN A 44 7.82 -21.69 6.41
N PHE A 45 9.13 -21.75 6.71
CA PHE A 45 10.12 -22.40 5.84
C PHE A 45 9.90 -23.91 5.67
N GLN A 46 9.25 -24.58 6.62
CA GLN A 46 8.88 -26.00 6.54
C GLN A 46 7.59 -26.23 5.72
N GLY A 47 6.99 -25.16 5.19
CA GLY A 47 5.73 -25.23 4.44
C GLY A 47 4.49 -25.39 5.32
N ARG A 48 4.62 -25.36 6.65
CA ARG A 48 3.49 -25.48 7.58
C ARG A 48 2.80 -24.14 7.78
N ILE A 49 1.47 -24.16 7.88
CA ILE A 49 0.68 -22.98 8.24
C ILE A 49 0.99 -22.64 9.70
N THR A 50 1.60 -21.48 9.91
CA THR A 50 1.90 -20.94 11.24
C THR A 50 0.99 -19.77 11.59
N VAL A 51 0.47 -19.07 10.57
CA VAL A 51 -0.53 -18.02 10.73
C VAL A 51 -1.74 -18.36 9.86
N ARG A 52 -2.93 -18.46 10.48
CA ARG A 52 -4.19 -18.79 9.80
C ARG A 52 -4.78 -17.56 9.10
N HIS A 53 -5.73 -17.80 8.19
CA HIS A 53 -6.48 -16.75 7.46
C HIS A 53 -5.63 -15.83 6.56
N HIS A 54 -4.46 -16.29 6.10
CA HIS A 54 -3.63 -15.58 5.13
C HIS A 54 -3.55 -16.33 3.79
N GLY A 55 -3.88 -15.66 2.68
CA GLY A 55 -3.83 -16.22 1.33
C GLY A 55 -4.78 -15.48 0.38
N GLY A 56 -4.63 -15.68 -0.94
CA GLY A 56 -5.61 -15.21 -1.96
C GLY A 56 -5.67 -13.71 -2.27
N GLY A 57 -4.88 -12.86 -1.61
CA GLY A 57 -4.85 -11.41 -1.88
C GLY A 57 -4.21 -11.02 -3.22
N ALA A 58 -4.57 -9.83 -3.72
CA ALA A 58 -3.98 -9.25 -4.93
C ALA A 58 -2.45 -9.15 -4.85
N LYS A 59 -1.75 -9.36 -5.98
CA LYS A 59 -0.29 -9.29 -6.07
C LYS A 59 0.19 -7.86 -5.80
N ARG A 60 1.17 -7.71 -4.92
CA ARG A 60 1.74 -6.41 -4.51
C ARG A 60 3.21 -6.35 -4.86
N LYS A 61 3.69 -5.15 -5.19
CA LYS A 61 5.12 -4.82 -5.20
C LYS A 61 5.44 -4.09 -3.90
N TYR A 62 6.58 -4.41 -3.30
CA TYR A 62 7.07 -3.68 -2.14
C TYR A 62 7.73 -2.38 -2.59
N ARG A 63 7.45 -1.28 -1.89
CA ARG A 63 8.15 -0.02 -2.09
C ARG A 63 9.20 0.13 -1.02
N ILE A 64 10.43 0.40 -1.45
CA ILE A 64 11.56 0.63 -0.54
C ILE A 64 11.33 1.97 0.13
N ILE A 65 11.20 1.95 1.45
CA ILE A 65 10.98 3.15 2.26
C ILE A 65 12.23 3.46 3.04
N ASP A 66 12.63 4.73 3.02
CA ASP A 66 13.67 5.24 3.88
C ASP A 66 13.13 5.51 5.28
N PHE A 67 13.21 4.50 6.14
CA PHE A 67 12.87 4.64 7.56
C PHE A 67 13.99 5.28 8.40
N LYS A 68 15.22 5.35 7.86
CA LYS A 68 16.40 5.81 8.61
C LYS A 68 16.59 7.31 8.48
N ARG A 69 16.38 7.87 7.28
CA ARG A 69 16.53 9.30 6.97
C ARG A 69 17.88 9.88 7.39
N ASN A 70 18.97 9.17 7.09
CA ASN A 70 20.34 9.56 7.46
C ASN A 70 20.94 10.69 6.60
N LYS A 71 20.11 11.43 5.86
CA LYS A 71 20.57 12.52 4.97
C LYS A 71 20.40 13.85 5.70
N ASP A 72 21.19 14.03 6.74
CA ASP A 72 21.14 15.23 7.57
C ASP A 72 21.56 16.46 6.74
N ASP A 73 20.87 17.58 6.96
CA ASP A 73 21.09 18.88 6.30
C ASP A 73 20.98 18.90 4.76
N ILE A 74 20.47 17.82 4.15
CA ILE A 74 20.20 17.76 2.71
C ILE A 74 18.70 18.02 2.47
N PRO A 75 18.31 19.15 1.88
CA PRO A 75 16.91 19.43 1.59
C PRO A 75 16.36 18.48 0.52
N GLY A 76 15.15 17.96 0.76
CA GLY A 76 14.41 17.12 -0.18
C GLY A 76 13.11 17.80 -0.60
N ARG A 77 12.77 17.72 -1.90
CA ARG A 77 11.50 18.27 -2.42
C ARG A 77 10.48 17.17 -2.52
N VAL A 78 9.30 17.35 -1.93
CA VAL A 78 8.19 16.41 -2.15
C VAL A 78 7.76 16.47 -3.61
N ALA A 79 8.07 15.41 -4.36
CA ALA A 79 7.75 15.27 -5.78
C ALA A 79 6.33 14.75 -6.00
N SER A 80 5.91 13.74 -5.23
CA SER A 80 4.56 13.16 -5.32
C SER A 80 4.11 12.48 -4.02
N ILE A 81 2.79 12.34 -3.87
CA ILE A 81 2.15 11.53 -2.82
C ILE A 81 1.50 10.33 -3.50
N GLU A 82 1.79 9.12 -3.00
CA GLU A 82 1.38 7.85 -3.61
C GLU A 82 0.76 6.90 -2.58
N TYR A 83 -0.26 6.15 -2.99
CA TYR A 83 -0.86 5.07 -2.17
C TYR A 83 0.00 3.82 -2.16
N ASP A 84 0.42 3.29 -1.01
CA ASP A 84 1.19 2.04 -0.93
C ASP A 84 0.32 0.84 -0.47
N PRO A 85 0.21 -0.25 -1.26
CA PRO A 85 -0.61 -1.41 -0.90
C PRO A 85 -0.04 -2.27 0.25
N ASN A 86 1.18 -2.00 0.74
CA ASN A 86 1.85 -2.77 1.78
C ASN A 86 1.66 -2.18 3.19
N ARG A 87 1.00 -1.02 3.30
CA ARG A 87 0.71 -0.37 4.59
C ARG A 87 -0.56 0.48 4.49
N THR A 88 -0.97 1.03 5.63
CA THR A 88 -2.16 1.89 5.73
C THR A 88 -1.86 3.35 5.36
N SER A 89 -0.62 3.81 5.56
CA SER A 89 -0.21 5.19 5.25
C SER A 89 0.13 5.40 3.78
N ASN A 90 -0.08 6.63 3.28
CA ASN A 90 0.52 7.08 2.03
C ASN A 90 2.04 7.20 2.16
N ILE A 91 2.71 7.34 1.02
CA ILE A 91 4.13 7.68 0.95
C ILE A 91 4.35 8.94 0.14
N ALA A 92 5.40 9.68 0.52
CA ALA A 92 5.90 10.80 -0.26
C ALA A 92 7.16 10.35 -1.00
N LEU A 93 7.21 10.66 -2.30
CA LEU A 93 8.44 10.61 -3.08
C LEU A 93 9.18 11.93 -2.84
N ILE A 94 10.42 11.83 -2.37
CA ILE A 94 11.33 12.95 -2.08
C ILE A 94 12.46 12.92 -3.10
#